data_AF-A0A8T5K309-F1
#
_entry.id   AF-A0A8T5K309-F1
#
_cell.length_a   1.000
_cell.length_b   1.000
_cell.length_c   1.000
_cell.angle_alpha   90.00
_cell.angle_beta   90.00
_cell.angle_gamma   90.00
#
_symmetry.space_group_name_H-M   'P 1'
#
loop_
_entity.id
_entity.type
_entity.pdbx_description
1 polymer ?
#
loop_
_entity_poly.entity_id
_entity_poly.type
_entity_poly.pdbx_seq_one_letter_code
_entity_poly.pdbx_strand_id
1 'polypeptide(L)'
;SFIIRVLGKKLNKWKKDQLNFEFKILKHLENNNFPYKIPLPLQNIKGEIVLKLNNKAIWAYKKINGKIIENTTNAQLKEMAIALATYHKHIKNFKLTNKVERDTIKGLKTIN
;
A
#
# COMPACT_ATOMS: atom_id res chain seq x y z
N SER A 1 16.30 1.09 10.37
CA SER A 1 15.84 2.35 9.79
C SER A 1 14.40 2.22 9.33
N PHE A 2 13.65 3.32 9.31
CA PHE A 2 12.22 3.37 8.99
C PHE A 2 11.95 4.45 7.94
N ILE A 3 10.83 4.33 7.24
CA ILE A 3 10.33 5.36 6.33
C ILE A 3 9.03 5.92 6.91
N ILE A 4 8.91 7.25 6.95
CA ILE A 4 7.71 7.96 7.39
C ILE A 4 6.99 8.48 6.14
N ARG A 5 5.72 8.09 5.96
CA ARG A 5 4.84 8.66 4.93
C ARG A 5 4.00 9.77 5.54
N VAL A 6 4.12 10.95 4.96
CA VAL A 6 3.35 12.14 5.34
C VAL A 6 2.09 12.23 4.49
N LEU A 7 0.92 12.22 5.13
CA LEU A 7 -0.39 12.19 4.47
C LEU A 7 -1.04 13.59 4.33
N GLY A 8 -0.36 14.63 4.82
CA GLY A 8 -0.85 16.01 4.84
C GLY A 8 -1.57 16.39 6.14
N LYS A 9 -2.22 17.56 6.15
CA LYS A 9 -2.73 18.19 7.39
C LYS A 9 -3.96 17.50 8.00
N LYS A 10 -4.99 17.23 7.19
CA LYS A 10 -6.25 16.62 7.64
C LYS A 10 -6.67 15.54 6.65
N LEU A 11 -6.82 14.32 7.15
CA LEU A 11 -7.43 13.24 6.39
C LEU A 11 -8.95 13.42 6.41
N ASN A 12 -9.52 13.74 5.25
CA ASN A 12 -10.98 13.66 5.08
C ASN A 12 -11.43 12.19 5.11
N LYS A 13 -12.75 11.97 5.21
CA LYS A 13 -13.32 10.62 5.31
C LYS A 13 -12.85 9.71 4.17
N TRP A 14 -12.93 10.20 2.93
CA TRP A 14 -12.51 9.46 1.74
C TRP A 14 -11.03 9.02 1.80
N LYS A 15 -10.10 9.91 2.17
CA LYS A 15 -8.69 9.56 2.32
C LYS A 15 -8.45 8.54 3.44
N LYS A 16 -9.21 8.63 4.54
CA LYS A 16 -9.13 7.63 5.61
C LYS A 16 -9.59 6.26 5.11
N ASP A 17 -10.69 6.22 4.36
CA ASP A 17 -11.24 4.96 3.82
C ASP A 17 -10.27 4.34 2.81
N GLN A 18 -9.68 5.14 1.92
CA GLN A 18 -8.66 4.67 0.97
C GLN A 18 -7.41 4.13 1.68
N LEU A 19 -6.94 4.81 2.72
CA LEU A 19 -5.77 4.37 3.49
C LEU A 19 -6.06 3.08 4.29
N ASN A 20 -7.22 2.99 4.92
CA ASN A 20 -7.66 1.77 5.59
C ASN A 20 -7.75 0.60 4.61
N PHE A 21 -8.21 0.86 3.39
CA PHE A 21 -8.23 -0.14 2.33
C PHE A 21 -6.82 -0.57 1.90
N GLU A 22 -5.88 0.37 1.72
CA GLU A 22 -4.46 0.08 1.46
C GLU A 22 -3.89 -0.83 2.55
N PHE A 23 -4.14 -0.53 3.82
CA PHE A 23 -3.67 -1.36 4.94
C PHE A 23 -4.28 -2.76 4.94
N LYS A 24 -5.56 -2.91 4.59
CA LYS A 24 -6.19 -4.23 4.43
C LYS A 24 -5.54 -5.03 3.31
N ILE A 25 -5.22 -4.41 2.17
CA ILE A 25 -4.52 -5.06 1.07
C ILE A 25 -3.13 -5.52 1.53
N LEU A 26 -2.36 -4.63 2.17
CA LEU A 26 -1.02 -4.96 2.65
C LEU A 26 -1.05 -6.12 3.65
N LYS A 27 -2.02 -6.14 4.56
CA LYS A 27 -2.19 -7.25 5.51
C LYS A 27 -2.60 -8.55 4.82
N HIS A 28 -3.46 -8.47 3.80
CA HIS A 28 -3.82 -9.65 3.00
C HIS A 28 -2.62 -10.21 2.25
N LEU A 29 -1.80 -9.36 1.63
CA LEU A 29 -0.57 -9.79 0.95
C LEU A 29 0.39 -10.47 1.92
N GLU A 30 0.61 -9.90 3.11
CA GLU A 30 1.44 -10.51 4.16
C GLU A 30 0.90 -11.89 4.56
N ASN A 31 -0.39 -11.98 4.87
CA ASN A 31 -1.02 -13.23 5.31
C ASN A 31 -1.03 -14.33 4.23
N ASN A 32 -0.94 -13.95 2.95
CA ASN A 32 -0.91 -14.88 1.81
C ASN A 32 0.51 -15.07 1.24
N ASN A 33 1.54 -14.79 2.02
CA ASN A 33 2.95 -15.01 1.67
C ASN A 33 3.35 -14.38 0.33
N PHE A 34 2.93 -13.13 0.11
CA PHE A 34 3.31 -12.37 -1.09
C PHE A 34 4.85 -12.32 -1.24
N PRO A 35 5.42 -12.69 -2.40
CA PRO A 35 6.85 -12.96 -2.52
C PRO A 35 7.75 -11.71 -2.54
N TYR A 36 7.16 -10.51 -2.64
CA TYR A 36 7.90 -9.26 -2.64
C TYR A 36 7.80 -8.55 -1.30
N LYS A 37 8.85 -7.80 -0.95
CA LYS A 37 8.84 -6.93 0.24
C LYS A 37 7.79 -5.83 0.07
N ILE A 38 6.97 -5.63 1.10
CA ILE A 38 5.88 -4.66 1.11
C ILE A 38 5.99 -3.70 2.31
N PRO A 39 5.49 -2.45 2.17
CA PRO A 39 5.59 -1.44 3.21
C PRO A 39 4.56 -1.68 4.32
N LEU A 40 4.78 -2.70 5.15
CA LEU A 40 3.85 -3.06 6.22
C LEU A 40 3.76 -1.95 7.27
N PRO A 41 2.55 -1.47 7.58
CA PRO A 41 2.39 -0.38 8.55
C PRO A 41 2.81 -0.81 9.95
N LEU A 42 3.56 0.05 10.63
CA LEU A 42 3.92 -0.13 12.03
C LEU A 42 2.81 0.39 12.93
N GLN A 43 2.56 -0.33 14.01
CA GLN A 43 1.69 0.11 15.09
C GLN A 43 2.52 0.73 16.21
N ASN A 44 2.00 1.78 16.83
CA ASN A 44 2.56 2.28 18.08
C ASN A 44 2.16 1.39 19.28
N ILE A 45 2.64 1.73 20.48
CA ILE A 45 2.31 1.01 21.72
C ILE A 45 0.80 1.02 22.07
N LYS A 46 0.01 1.89 21.44
CA LYS A 46 -1.45 1.98 21.58
C LYS A 46 -2.21 1.23 20.48
N GLY A 47 -1.50 0.57 19.57
CA GLY A 47 -2.07 -0.13 18.41
C GLY A 47 -2.45 0.79 17.23
N GLU A 48 -2.11 2.08 17.28
CA GLU A 48 -2.44 3.03 16.23
C GLU A 48 -1.42 2.97 15.09
N ILE A 49 -1.90 2.92 13.84
CA ILE A 49 -1.07 2.93 12.63
C ILE A 49 -0.81 4.36 12.13
N VAL A 50 -1.82 5.23 12.21
CA VAL A 50 -1.74 6.62 11.75
C VAL A 50 -1.63 7.53 12.94
N LEU A 51 -0.56 8.31 12.99
CA LEU A 51 -0.26 9.25 14.06
C LEU A 51 -0.48 10.69 13.57
N LYS A 52 -0.79 11.59 14.50
CA LYS A 52 -0.79 13.04 14.24
C LYS A 52 0.46 13.66 14.84
N LEU A 53 1.34 14.19 14.00
CA LEU A 53 2.57 14.88 14.41
C LEU A 53 2.63 16.25 13.73
N ASN A 54 2.82 17.33 14.50
CA ASN A 54 2.91 18.71 14.00
C ASN A 54 1.80 19.08 13.00
N ASN A 55 0.56 18.73 13.37
CA ASN A 55 -0.64 18.93 12.56
C ASN A 55 -0.61 18.22 11.19
N LYS A 56 0.18 17.15 11.05
CA LYS A 56 0.20 16.25 9.89
C LYS A 56 -0.16 14.84 10.31
N ALA A 57 -0.95 14.16 9.51
CA ALA A 57 -1.15 12.72 9.65
C ALA A 57 0.04 11.99 9.02
N ILE A 58 0.60 11.02 9.73
CA ILE A 58 1.75 10.23 9.29
C ILE A 58 1.52 8.75 9.60
N TRP A 59 2.19 7.88 8.86
CA TRP A 59 2.40 6.48 9.25
C TRP A 59 3.81 6.06 8.87
N ALA A 60 4.30 4.96 9.43
CA ALA A 60 5.65 4.50 9.19
C ALA A 60 5.70 3.00 8.87
N TYR A 61 6.75 2.59 8.16
CA TYR A 61 7.06 1.19 7.88
C TYR A 61 8.57 0.95 7.94
N LYS A 62 8.96 -0.32 8.11
CA LYS A 62 10.38 -0.73 8.09
C LYS A 62 10.98 -0.42 6.72
N LYS A 63 12.16 0.20 6.68
CA LYS A 63 12.82 0.52 5.42
C LYS A 63 13.01 -0.74 4.57
N ILE A 64 12.54 -0.70 3.34
CA ILE A 64 12.80 -1.73 2.34
C ILE A 64 14.12 -1.37 1.68
N ASN A 65 15.11 -2.26 1.79
CA ASN A 65 16.40 -2.07 1.13
C ASN A 65 16.22 -2.22 -0.38
N GLY A 66 16.68 -1.23 -1.11
CA GLY A 66 16.61 -1.15 -2.56
C GLY A 66 17.36 0.09 -3.05
N LYS A 67 17.34 0.29 -4.37
CA LYS A 67 17.92 1.45 -5.05
C LYS A 67 16.81 2.13 -5.85
N ILE A 68 16.85 3.46 -5.92
CA ILE A 68 16.03 4.20 -6.87
C ILE A 68 16.63 3.96 -8.26
N ILE A 69 15.81 3.55 -9.20
CA ILE A 69 16.20 3.35 -10.59
C ILE A 69 15.60 4.50 -11.37
N GLU A 70 16.46 5.40 -11.87
CA GLU A 70 16.02 6.55 -12.68
C GLU A 70 15.81 6.16 -14.14
N ASN A 71 16.67 5.28 -14.67
CA ASN A 71 16.58 4.77 -16.04
C ASN A 71 16.27 3.27 -16.02
N THR A 72 15.06 2.92 -16.48
CA THR A 72 14.57 1.53 -16.50
C THR A 72 15.09 0.79 -17.73
N THR A 73 15.73 -0.35 -17.51
CA THR A 73 16.12 -1.30 -18.57
C THR A 73 14.97 -2.25 -18.92
N ASN A 74 15.02 -2.88 -20.09
CA ASN A 74 14.03 -3.91 -20.47
C ASN A 74 13.95 -5.08 -19.47
N ALA A 75 15.09 -5.47 -18.88
CA ALA A 75 15.12 -6.51 -17.85
C ALA A 75 14.35 -6.07 -16.58
N GLN A 76 14.57 -4.84 -16.12
CA GLN A 76 13.84 -4.29 -14.97
C GLN A 76 12.35 -4.13 -15.26
N LEU A 77 11.99 -3.71 -16.48
CA LEU A 77 10.60 -3.61 -16.90
C LEU A 77 9.90 -4.98 -16.86
N LYS A 78 10.57 -6.04 -17.32
CA LYS A 78 10.08 -7.42 -17.23
C LYS A 78 9.83 -7.83 -15.78
N GLU A 79 10.77 -7.56 -14.87
CA GLU A 79 10.61 -7.86 -13.45
C GLU A 79 9.45 -7.08 -12.80
N MET A 80 9.27 -5.80 -13.17
CA MET A 80 8.12 -5.00 -12.73
C MET A 80 6.80 -5.60 -13.22
N ALA A 81 6.74 -6.05 -14.46
CA ALA A 81 5.55 -6.71 -15.02
C ALA A 81 5.24 -8.02 -14.30
N ILE A 82 6.26 -8.85 -14.00
CA ILE A 82 6.11 -10.08 -13.22
C ILE A 82 5.60 -9.76 -11.81
N ALA A 83 6.17 -8.75 -11.15
CA ALA A 83 5.75 -8.34 -9.81
C ALA A 83 4.28 -7.86 -9.79
N LEU A 84 3.88 -7.08 -10.79
CA LEU A 84 2.52 -6.58 -10.94
C LEU A 84 1.52 -7.71 -11.23
N ALA A 85 1.85 -8.64 -12.13
CA ALA A 85 1.02 -9.80 -12.42
C ALA A 85 0.86 -10.70 -11.18
N THR A 86 1.96 -10.91 -10.45
CA THR A 86 1.95 -11.65 -9.18
C THR A 86 1.07 -10.97 -8.15
N TYR A 87 1.17 -9.64 -8.01
CA TYR A 87 0.29 -8.85 -7.15
C TYR A 87 -1.19 -9.08 -7.50
N HIS A 88 -1.56 -8.92 -8.76
CA HIS A 88 -2.94 -9.14 -9.22
C HIS A 88 -3.44 -10.56 -8.91
N LYS A 89 -2.60 -11.58 -9.07
CA LYS A 89 -2.93 -12.96 -8.71
C LYS A 89 -3.25 -13.10 -7.22
N HIS A 90 -2.46 -12.47 -6.34
CA HIS A 90 -2.66 -12.56 -4.89
C HIS A 90 -3.88 -11.77 -4.38
N ILE A 91 -4.22 -10.65 -5.02
CA ILE A 91 -5.41 -9.86 -4.65
C ILE A 91 -6.69 -10.33 -5.34
N LYS A 92 -6.63 -11.27 -6.30
CA LYS A 92 -7.79 -11.74 -7.07
C LYS A 92 -8.95 -12.21 -6.18
N ASN A 93 -8.62 -12.89 -5.09
CA ASN A 93 -9.60 -13.44 -4.14
C ASN A 93 -9.82 -12.54 -2.91
N PHE A 94 -9.29 -11.31 -2.93
CA PHE A 94 -9.51 -10.36 -1.84
C PHE A 94 -10.99 -9.97 -1.80
N LYS A 95 -11.64 -10.23 -0.66
CA LYS A 95 -13.06 -9.93 -0.48
C LYS A 95 -13.27 -8.44 -0.25
N LEU A 96 -14.00 -7.81 -1.15
CA LEU A 96 -14.44 -6.42 -1.00
C LEU A 96 -15.67 -6.37 -0.11
N THR A 97 -15.52 -5.71 1.02
CA THR A 97 -16.52 -5.66 2.08
C THR A 97 -17.45 -4.46 1.99
N ASN A 98 -17.09 -3.41 1.24
CA ASN A 98 -17.93 -2.21 1.14
C ASN A 98 -17.87 -1.52 -0.24
N LYS A 99 -18.77 -0.55 -0.45
CA LYS A 99 -18.92 0.20 -1.71
C LYS A 99 -17.66 1.02 -2.06
N VAL A 100 -17.01 1.64 -1.08
CA VAL A 100 -15.79 2.46 -1.28
C VAL A 100 -14.64 1.62 -1.81
N GLU A 101 -14.48 0.39 -1.30
CA GLU A 101 -13.48 -0.58 -1.77
C GLU A 101 -13.75 -0.99 -3.23
N ARG A 102 -15.02 -1.15 -3.62
CA ARG A 102 -15.41 -1.44 -5.01
C ARG A 102 -15.15 -0.25 -5.94
N ASP A 103 -15.47 0.96 -5.50
CA ASP A 103 -15.27 2.17 -6.32
C ASP A 103 -13.78 2.49 -6.49
N THR A 104 -12.96 2.22 -5.48
CA THR A 104 -11.49 2.34 -5.56
C THR A 104 -10.89 1.37 -6.58
N ILE A 105 -11.40 0.12 -6.65
CA ILE A 105 -10.95 -0.85 -7.67
C ILE A 105 -11.51 -0.55 -9.06
N LYS A 106 -12.74 -0.01 -9.18
CA LYS A 106 -13.30 0.37 -10.48
C LYS A 106 -12.44 1.42 -11.20
N GLY A 107 -11.88 2.39 -10.46
CA GLY A 107 -10.92 3.36 -11.03
C GLY A 107 -9.60 2.74 -11.52
N LEU A 108 -9.23 1.55 -11.03
CA LEU A 108 -8.06 0.79 -11.51
C LEU A 108 -8.40 -0.05 -12.76
N LYS A 109 -9.67 -0.45 -12.95
CA LYS A 109 -10.10 -1.23 -14.12
C LYS A 109 -10.22 -0.40 -15.40
N THR A 110 -10.31 0.92 -15.31
CA THR A 110 -10.42 1.85 -16.45
C THR A 110 -9.09 2.20 -17.12
N ILE A 111 -7.98 1.55 -16.72
CA ILE A 111 -6.63 1.77 -17.29
C ILE A 111 -6.23 0.62 -18.25
N ASN A 112 -7.16 -0.28 -18.57
CA ASN A 112 -6.97 -1.33 -19.59
C ASN A 112 -7.71 -1.00 -20.88
#